data_AF-A0A941FRR7-F1
#
_entry.id   AF-A0A941FRR7-F1
#
_cell.length_a   1.000
_cell.length_b   1.000
_cell.length_c   1.000
_cell.angle_alpha   90.00
_cell.angle_beta   90.00
_cell.angle_gamma   90.00
#
_symmetry.space_group_name_H-M   'P 1'
#
loop_
_entity.id
_entity.type
_entity.pdbx_description
1 polymer ?
#
loop_
_entity_poly.entity_id
_entity_poly.type
_entity_poly.pdbx_seq_one_letter_code
_entity_poly.pdbx_strand_id
1 'polypeptide(L)' 'MAMMAQKYIDDDEEDKAEEMLFKYVDSNPDAPLSLFMLGNLSFDKKDIYKAKGYYEKAIESNPNCMKPITILPWST' A
#
# COMPACT_ATOMS: atom_id res chain seq x y z
N MET A 1 6.53 2.32 11.22
CA MET A 1 5.53 1.24 11.10
C MET A 1 5.77 0.33 9.90
N ALA A 2 6.24 0.83 8.75
CA ALA A 2 6.54 -0.03 7.61
C ALA A 2 7.58 -1.14 7.88
N MET A 3 8.59 -0.87 8.71
CA MET A 3 9.53 -1.92 9.13
C MET A 3 8.90 -3.01 10.04
N MET A 4 7.77 -2.73 10.69
CA MET A 4 7.07 -3.72 11.52
C MET A 4 6.16 -4.62 10.69
N ALA A 5 5.45 -4.07 9.70
CA ALA A 5 4.66 -4.91 8.80
C ALA A 5 5.55 -5.86 7.97
N GLN A 6 6.79 -5.50 7.66
CA GLN A 6 7.75 -6.40 7.01
C GLN A 6 8.14 -7.55 7.95
N LYS A 7 8.23 -7.27 9.26
CA LYS A 7 8.49 -8.27 10.29
C LYS A 7 7.31 -9.24 10.48
N TYR A 8 6.07 -8.77 10.35
CA TYR A 8 4.88 -9.62 10.46
C TYR A 8 4.64 -10.50 9.23
N ILE A 9 5.02 -10.04 8.03
CA ILE A 9 5.04 -10.86 6.82
C ILE A 9 6.03 -12.03 6.97
N ASP A 10 7.15 -11.81 7.67
CA ASP A 10 8.16 -12.85 7.95
C ASP A 10 7.71 -13.88 9.01
N ASP A 11 6.71 -13.52 9.85
CA ASP A 11 6.20 -14.33 10.97
C ASP A 11 4.91 -15.11 10.60
N ASP A 12 4.52 -15.14 9.32
CA ASP A 12 3.26 -15.75 8.81
C ASP A 12 1.97 -15.05 9.31
N GLU A 13 2.10 -13.89 9.98
CA GLU A 13 0.98 -13.12 10.54
C GLU A 13 0.51 -11.99 9.60
N GLU A 14 0.32 -12.32 8.32
CA GLU A 14 -0.09 -11.38 7.26
C GLU A 14 -1.39 -10.65 7.58
N ASP A 15 -2.36 -11.32 8.22
CA ASP A 15 -3.66 -10.71 8.58
C ASP A 15 -3.53 -9.65 9.68
N LYS A 16 -2.62 -9.82 10.64
CA LYS A 16 -2.35 -8.79 11.66
C LYS A 16 -1.60 -7.61 11.07
N ALA A 17 -0.69 -7.86 10.14
CA ALA A 17 -0.01 -6.81 9.39
C ALA A 17 -1.02 -5.97 8.60
N GLU A 18 -1.98 -6.64 7.93
CA GLU A 18 -3.07 -5.99 7.20
C GLU A 18 -3.91 -5.10 8.13
N GLU A 19 -4.39 -5.61 9.27
CA GLU A 19 -5.22 -4.82 10.20
C GLU A 19 -4.48 -3.60 10.75
N MET A 20 -3.20 -3.76 11.12
CA MET A 20 -2.39 -2.67 11.65
C MET A 20 -2.15 -1.58 10.60
N LEU A 21 -1.83 -1.99 9.36
CA LEU A 21 -1.66 -1.07 8.25
C LEU A 21 -2.99 -0.38 7.89
N PHE A 22 -4.12 -1.10 7.95
CA PHE A 22 -5.44 -0.56 7.67
C PHE A 22 -5.84 0.53 8.67
N LYS A 23 -5.67 0.27 9.98
CA LYS A 23 -5.89 1.28 11.03
C LYS A 23 -4.98 2.49 10.85
N TYR A 24 -3.75 2.26 10.41
CA TYR A 24 -2.81 3.36 10.19
C TYR A 24 -3.23 4.25 9.02
N VAL A 25 -3.61 3.67 7.87
CA VAL A 25 -4.07 4.45 6.70
C VAL A 25 -5.42 5.12 6.94
N ASP A 26 -6.26 4.56 7.81
CA ASP A 26 -7.53 5.17 8.24
C ASP A 26 -7.30 6.46 9.05
N SER A 27 -6.32 6.43 9.97
CA SER A 27 -5.93 7.63 10.73
C SER A 27 -4.97 8.56 9.97
N ASN A 28 -4.23 8.04 9.00
CA ASN A 28 -3.23 8.76 8.22
C ASN A 28 -3.42 8.46 6.72
N PRO A 29 -4.32 9.16 6.04
CA PRO A 29 -4.54 8.97 4.60
C PRO A 29 -3.31 9.36 3.74
N ASP A 30 -2.35 10.10 4.29
CA ASP A 30 -1.04 10.41 3.68
C ASP A 30 0.05 9.43 4.14
N ALA A 31 -0.14 8.15 3.81
CA ALA A 31 0.76 7.07 4.22
C ALA A 31 1.11 6.15 3.04
N PRO A 32 1.89 6.66 2.05
CA PRO A 32 2.23 5.92 0.83
C PRO A 32 2.95 4.60 1.12
N LEU A 33 3.82 4.57 2.12
CA LEU A 33 4.50 3.34 2.53
C LEU A 33 3.52 2.29 3.06
N SER A 34 2.51 2.68 3.84
CA SER A 34 1.54 1.72 4.39
C SER A 34 0.61 1.17 3.32
N LEU A 35 0.21 2.01 2.36
CA LEU A 35 -0.53 1.60 1.17
C LEU A 35 0.29 0.64 0.28
N PHE A 36 1.58 0.92 0.10
CA PHE A 36 2.48 0.02 -0.63
C PHE A 36 2.57 -1.37 0.03
N MET A 37 2.59 -1.42 1.36
CA MET A 37 2.63 -2.69 2.08
C MET A 37 1.31 -3.46 2.04
N LEU A 38 0.16 -2.78 2.08
CA LEU A 38 -1.14 -3.41 1.81
C LEU A 38 -1.20 -3.96 0.38
N GLY A 39 -0.55 -3.27 -0.57
CA GLY A 39 -0.36 -3.74 -1.93
C GLY A 39 0.45 -5.03 -1.99
N ASN A 40 1.59 -5.10 -1.31
CA ASN A 40 2.42 -6.31 -1.23
C ASN A 40 1.66 -7.49 -0.60
N LEU A 41 0.97 -7.27 0.53
CA LEU A 41 0.13 -8.30 1.18
C LEU A 41 -0.95 -8.83 0.23
N SER A 42 -1.62 -7.94 -0.49
CA SER A 42 -2.63 -8.34 -1.49
C SER A 42 -2.02 -9.12 -2.64
N PHE A 43 -0.78 -8.78 -3.03
CA PHE A 43 -0.03 -9.48 -4.07
C PHE A 43 0.36 -10.90 -3.64
N ASP A 44 0.85 -11.08 -2.41
CA ASP A 44 1.15 -12.39 -1.81
C ASP A 44 -0.10 -13.26 -1.70
N LYS A 45 -1.24 -12.67 -1.32
CA LYS A 45 -2.57 -13.29 -1.34
C LYS A 45 -3.10 -13.61 -2.76
N LYS A 46 -2.30 -13.37 -3.82
CA LYS A 46 -2.64 -13.53 -5.24
C LYS A 46 -3.78 -12.64 -5.72
N ASP A 47 -4.19 -11.63 -4.94
CA ASP A 47 -5.18 -10.63 -5.32
C ASP A 47 -4.49 -9.44 -5.98
N ILE A 48 -4.07 -9.66 -7.23
CA ILE A 48 -3.38 -8.67 -8.06
C ILE A 48 -4.22 -7.41 -8.27
N TYR A 49 -5.56 -7.55 -8.31
CA TYR A 49 -6.47 -6.43 -8.52
C TYR A 49 -6.49 -5.49 -7.31
N LYS A 50 -6.61 -6.05 -6.09
CA LYS A 50 -6.46 -5.24 -4.87
C LYS A 50 -5.07 -4.64 -4.74
N ALA A 51 -4.03 -5.43 -5.01
CA ALA A 51 -2.65 -4.96 -4.93
C ALA A 51 -2.42 -3.71 -5.77
N LYS A 52 -2.90 -3.74 -7.02
CA LYS A 52 -2.82 -2.60 -7.93
C LYS A 52 -3.53 -1.37 -7.39
N GLY A 53 -4.75 -1.51 -6.86
CA GLY A 53 -5.49 -0.40 -6.27
C GLY A 53 -4.79 0.22 -5.06
N TYR A 54 -4.12 -0.58 -4.23
CA TYR A 54 -3.32 -0.07 -3.11
C TYR A 54 -2.06 0.66 -3.57
N TYR A 55 -1.38 0.16 -4.61
CA TYR A 55 -0.23 0.85 -5.20
C TYR A 55 -0.63 2.16 -5.85
N GLU A 56 -1.75 2.20 -6.58
CA GLU A 56 -2.27 3.44 -7.18
C GLU A 56 -2.57 4.48 -6.09
N LYS A 57 -3.27 4.08 -5.02
CA LYS A 57 -3.50 4.95 -3.86
C LYS A 57 -2.21 5.42 -3.20
N ALA A 58 -1.19 4.57 -3.09
CA ALA A 58 0.11 4.96 -2.55
C ALA A 58 0.76 6.09 -3.36
N ILE A 59 0.63 6.03 -4.68
CA ILE A 59 1.15 7.03 -5.61
C ILE A 59 0.32 8.32 -5.55
N GLU A 60 -1.01 8.22 -5.45
CA GLU A 60 -1.92 9.36 -5.30
C GLU A 60 -1.74 10.09 -3.95
N SER A 61 -1.47 9.33 -2.89
CA SER A 61 -1.31 9.83 -1.52
C SER A 61 -0.08 10.73 -1.39
N ASN A 62 1.03 10.39 -2.06
CA ASN A 62 2.23 11.24 -2.06
C ASN A 62 2.90 11.31 -3.45
N PRO A 63 2.40 12.20 -4.34
CA PRO A 63 2.95 12.40 -5.69
C PRO A 63 4.34 13.05 -5.68
N ASN A 64 4.89 13.39 -4.51
CA ASN A 64 6.20 14.00 -4.34
C ASN A 64 7.30 12.98 -3.98
N CYS A 65 6.92 11.82 -3.41
CA CYS A 65 7.86 10.74 -3.10
C CYS A 65 8.25 9.92 -4.35
N MET A 66 7.34 9.86 -5.33
CA MET A 66 7.61 9.31 -6.65
C MET A 66 7.25 10.39 -7.66
N LYS A 67 8.26 10.99 -8.29
CA LYS A 67 8.08 12.06 -9.28
C LYS A 67 6.88 11.75 -10.19
N PRO A 68 6.03 12.74 -10.48
CA PRO A 68 4.81 12.52 -11.23
C PRO A 68 5.17 11.94 -12.58
N ILE A 69 4.89 10.65 -12.78
CA ILE A 69 4.93 10.07 -14.11
C ILE A 69 3.77 10.75 -14.83
N THR A 70 4.13 11.68 -15.71
CA THR A 70 3.33 12.75 -16.26
C THR A 70 2.25 12.25 -17.26
N ILE A 71 1.68 11.06 -17.05
CA ILE A 71 0.93 10.31 -18.05
C ILE A 71 -0.12 9.35 -17.44
N LEU A 72 -1.16 9.82 -16.76
CA LEU A 72 -2.43 9.05 -16.73
C LEU A 72 -3.27 9.53 -17.93
N PRO A 73 -3.22 8.86 -19.11
CA PRO A 73 -3.94 9.26 -20.31
C PRO A 73 -5.37 8.68 -20.32
N TRP A 74 -5.83 8.11 -19.19
CA TRP A 74 -7.14 7.48 -19.07
C TRP A 74 -8.22 8.43 -18.52
N SER A 75 -7.89 9.71 -18.35
CA SER A 75 -8.86 10.78 -18.04
C SER A 75 -9.09 11.68 -19.24
N THR A 76 -9.33 11.09 -20.42
CA THR A 76 -9.93 11.77 -21.58
C THR A 76 -11.02 10.89 -22.17
#